data_AF-A0A0R3RBM3-F1
#
_entry.id   AF-A0A0R3RBM3-F1
#
_cell.length_a   1.000
_cell.length_b   1.000
_cell.length_c   1.000
_cell.angle_alpha   90.00
_cell.angle_beta   90.00
_cell.angle_gamma   90.00
#
_symmetry.space_group_name_H-M   'P 1'
#
loop_
_entity.id
_entity.type
_entity.pdbx_description
1 polymer ?
#
loop_
_entity_poly.entity_id
_entity_poly.type
_entity_poly.pdbx_seq_one_letter_code
_entity_poly.pdbx_strand_id
1 'polypeptide(L)'
;YFEQQTPNLSRQLIDSLLRQCIGNKDLPKFRYFAPTFLEQASFKQQQAAVLRIKCADQHEALFEVHSWMTADELAQRCLQIRGIGDPDGWTLSVEDERFAIFAPGNCYVYDILAQMEQQSIGCLFFVH
;
A
#
# COMPACT_ATOMS: atom_id res chain seq x y z
N TYR A 1 32.39 10.83 -1.67
CA TYR A 1 31.03 11.40 -1.77
C TYR A 1 29.91 10.41 -1.39
N PHE A 2 30.24 9.17 -0.96
CA PHE A 2 29.28 8.14 -0.54
C PHE A 2 29.48 7.70 0.92
N GLU A 3 30.05 8.56 1.74
CA GLU A 3 30.29 8.25 3.16
C GLU A 3 29.25 9.05 3.95
N GLN A 4 28.41 8.35 4.72
CA GLN A 4 27.30 8.86 5.54
C GLN A 4 25.90 8.87 4.89
N GLN A 5 25.50 7.78 4.23
CA GLN A 5 24.08 7.43 4.28
C GLN A 5 23.74 6.99 5.70
N THR A 6 22.72 7.61 6.29
CA THR A 6 22.17 7.23 7.60
C THR A 6 21.95 5.70 7.63
N PRO A 7 22.45 4.97 8.64
CA PRO A 7 22.46 3.50 8.65
C PRO A 7 21.07 2.86 8.52
N ASN A 8 20.01 3.62 8.79
CA ASN A 8 18.63 3.18 8.56
C ASN A 8 18.21 3.19 7.08
N LEU A 9 18.73 4.12 6.27
CA LEU A 9 18.30 4.28 4.87
C LEU A 9 18.83 3.15 3.99
N SER A 10 20.11 2.78 4.16
CA SER A 10 20.70 1.67 3.41
C SER A 10 19.95 0.36 3.70
N ARG A 11 19.59 0.12 4.97
CA ARG A 11 18.79 -1.03 5.38
C ARG A 11 17.38 -1.01 4.77
N GLN A 12 16.69 0.12 4.81
CA GLN A 12 15.36 0.27 4.18
C GLN A 12 15.39 0.03 2.67
N LEU A 13 16.44 0.52 1.98
CA LEU A 13 16.62 0.29 0.55
C LEU A 13 16.91 -1.19 0.25
N ILE A 14 17.78 -1.83 1.03
CA ILE A 14 18.08 -3.26 0.89
C ILE A 14 16.82 -4.09 1.15
N ASP A 15 16.07 -3.81 2.22
CA ASP A 15 14.82 -4.52 2.51
C ASP A 15 13.78 -4.34 1.40
N SER A 16 13.70 -3.15 0.82
CA SER A 16 12.82 -2.87 -0.33
C SER A 16 13.25 -3.65 -1.58
N LEU A 17 14.55 -3.67 -1.89
CA LEU A 17 15.10 -4.43 -3.01
C LEU A 17 14.93 -5.95 -2.81
N LEU A 18 15.15 -6.45 -1.60
CA LEU A 18 14.95 -7.86 -1.26
C LEU A 18 13.48 -8.25 -1.46
N ARG A 19 12.53 -7.42 -1.03
CA ARG A 19 11.10 -7.67 -1.25
C ARG A 19 10.73 -7.66 -2.74
N GLN A 20 11.38 -6.82 -3.56
CA GLN A 20 11.20 -6.83 -5.01
C GLN A 20 11.83 -8.06 -5.69
N CYS A 21 13.05 -8.42 -5.32
CA CYS A 21 13.84 -9.47 -5.97
C CYS A 21 13.45 -10.89 -5.50
N ILE A 22 13.01 -11.02 -4.25
CA ILE A 22 12.61 -12.29 -3.60
C ILE A 22 11.07 -12.42 -3.59
N GLY A 23 10.35 -11.35 -3.91
CA GLY A 23 8.89 -11.34 -4.04
C GLY A 23 8.37 -12.42 -4.99
N ASN A 24 7.14 -12.85 -4.71
CA ASN A 24 6.47 -13.97 -5.37
C ASN A 24 6.53 -13.85 -6.91
N LYS A 25 6.97 -14.92 -7.59
CA LYS A 25 7.27 -14.91 -9.04
C LYS A 25 6.05 -14.61 -9.91
N ASP A 26 4.85 -14.83 -9.36
CA ASP A 26 3.56 -14.59 -10.00
C ASP A 26 3.09 -13.13 -9.91
N LEU A 27 3.81 -12.28 -9.16
CA LEU A 27 3.51 -10.86 -9.07
C LEU A 27 4.23 -10.03 -10.14
N PRO A 28 3.61 -8.94 -10.61
CA PRO A 28 4.25 -8.02 -11.54
C PRO A 28 5.55 -7.48 -10.94
N LYS A 29 6.67 -7.71 -11.66
CA LYS A 29 8.03 -7.29 -11.22
C LYS A 29 8.22 -5.78 -11.20
N PHE A 30 7.28 -5.04 -11.76
CA PHE A 30 7.30 -3.59 -11.91
C PHE A 30 5.98 -3.01 -11.42
N ARG A 31 6.06 -1.89 -10.71
CA ARG A 31 4.89 -1.07 -10.37
C ARG A 31 4.42 -0.34 -11.62
N TYR A 32 3.10 -0.20 -11.73
CA TYR A 32 2.51 0.47 -12.88
C TYR A 32 2.60 1.99 -12.77
N PHE A 33 2.63 2.50 -11.53
CA PHE A 33 2.66 3.92 -11.23
C PHE A 33 3.93 4.37 -10.50
N ALA A 34 4.20 5.66 -10.56
CA ALA A 34 5.25 6.30 -9.77
C ALA A 34 4.89 6.28 -8.27
N PRO A 35 5.88 6.41 -7.36
CA PRO A 35 5.61 6.42 -5.93
C PRO A 35 4.61 7.51 -5.53
N THR A 36 3.60 7.12 -4.76
CA THR A 36 2.52 8.01 -4.27
C THR A 36 3.04 9.09 -3.33
N PHE A 37 2.24 10.13 -3.07
CA PHE A 37 2.59 11.13 -2.06
C PHE A 37 2.79 10.49 -0.69
N LEU A 38 1.99 9.47 -0.37
CA LEU A 38 2.05 8.74 0.89
C LEU A 38 3.38 7.99 1.07
N GLU A 39 3.90 7.37 0.00
CA GLU A 39 5.24 6.75 0.04
C GLU A 39 6.35 7.78 0.22
N GLN A 40 6.25 8.91 -0.50
CA GLN A 40 7.25 9.97 -0.42
C GLN A 40 7.27 10.61 0.98
N ALA A 41 6.10 10.82 1.58
CA ALA A 41 5.97 11.32 2.94
C ALA A 41 6.58 10.34 3.96
N SER A 42 6.23 9.05 3.83
CA SER A 42 6.75 7.98 4.70
C SER A 42 8.28 7.86 4.59
N PHE A 43 8.82 7.95 3.38
CA PHE A 43 10.27 7.92 3.14
C PHE A 43 10.97 9.15 3.74
N LYS A 44 10.43 10.36 3.55
CA LYS A 44 10.98 11.60 4.11
C LYS A 44 10.98 11.60 5.64
N GLN A 45 9.93 11.03 6.24
CA GLN A 45 9.78 10.95 7.69
C GLN A 45 10.48 9.72 8.30
N GLN A 46 10.99 8.81 7.47
CA GLN A 46 11.51 7.50 7.86
C GLN A 46 10.54 6.69 8.74
N GLN A 47 9.24 6.84 8.50
CA GLN A 47 8.16 6.16 9.23
C GLN A 47 7.41 5.20 8.32
N ALA A 48 6.80 4.17 8.90
CA ALA A 48 5.95 3.26 8.16
C ALA A 48 4.66 4.00 7.76
N ALA A 49 4.25 3.79 6.51
CA ALA A 49 2.94 4.19 6.05
C ALA A 49 1.88 3.35 6.75
N VAL A 50 0.79 3.98 7.21
CA VAL A 50 -0.34 3.29 7.82
C VAL A 50 -1.59 3.57 7.02
N LEU A 51 -2.28 2.52 6.60
CA LEU A 51 -3.60 2.61 5.98
C LEU A 51 -4.67 2.18 6.96
N ARG A 52 -5.79 2.89 6.90
CA ARG A 52 -7.00 2.49 7.60
C ARG A 52 -7.87 1.66 6.67
N ILE A 53 -8.12 0.41 7.06
CA ILE A 53 -9.01 -0.50 6.36
C ILE A 53 -10.33 -0.52 7.09
N LYS A 54 -11.40 -0.24 6.36
CA LYS A 54 -12.77 -0.40 6.84
C LYS A 54 -13.34 -1.69 6.28
N CYS A 55 -13.88 -2.52 7.16
CA CYS A 55 -14.50 -3.77 6.78
C CYS A 55 -16.03 -3.62 6.68
N ALA A 56 -16.69 -4.60 6.06
CA ALA A 56 -18.13 -4.59 5.85
C ALA A 56 -18.95 -4.55 7.16
N ASP A 57 -18.36 -5.00 8.27
CA ASP A 57 -18.95 -4.95 9.62
C ASP A 57 -18.78 -3.58 10.32
N GLN A 58 -18.40 -2.54 9.57
CA GLN A 58 -18.09 -1.18 10.05
C GLN A 58 -16.88 -1.10 10.99
N HIS A 59 -16.16 -2.20 11.20
CA HIS A 59 -14.95 -2.19 12.00
C HIS A 59 -13.79 -1.64 11.17
N GLU A 60 -13.03 -0.74 11.77
CA GLU A 60 -11.85 -0.11 11.18
C GLU A 60 -10.59 -0.63 11.86
N ALA A 61 -9.56 -0.91 11.08
CA ALA A 61 -8.25 -1.31 11.61
C ALA A 61 -7.12 -0.64 10.85
N LEU A 62 -6.03 -0.37 11.55
CA LEU A 62 -4.85 0.31 11.03
C LEU A 62 -3.78 -0.72 10.68
N PHE A 63 -3.27 -0.66 9.45
CA PHE A 63 -2.28 -1.59 8.93
C PHE A 63 -1.06 -0.84 8.41
N GLU A 64 0.12 -1.24 8.88
CA GLU A 64 1.37 -0.79 8.30
C GLU A 64 1.56 -1.41 6.91
N VAL A 65 1.77 -0.54 5.92
CA VAL A 65 1.96 -0.93 4.53
C VAL A 65 3.33 -0.51 4.02
N HIS A 66 3.89 -1.30 3.10
CA HIS A 66 5.18 -1.01 2.45
C HIS A 66 5.02 -1.02 0.92
N SER A 67 5.97 -0.41 0.21
CA SER A 67 5.92 -0.15 -1.26
C SER A 67 5.67 -1.36 -2.17
N TRP A 68 5.76 -2.58 -1.63
CA TRP A 68 5.61 -3.86 -2.35
C TRP A 68 4.49 -4.73 -1.78
N MET A 69 3.68 -4.21 -0.87
CA MET A 69 2.56 -4.95 -0.29
C MET A 69 1.44 -5.07 -1.31
N THR A 70 0.87 -6.27 -1.42
CA THR A 70 -0.18 -6.60 -2.38
C THR A 70 -1.55 -6.45 -1.72
N ALA A 71 -2.58 -6.28 -2.54
CA ALA A 71 -3.95 -6.24 -2.03
C ALA A 71 -4.32 -7.54 -1.29
N ASP A 72 -3.88 -8.69 -1.83
CA ASP A 72 -4.07 -10.00 -1.20
C ASP A 72 -3.34 -10.13 0.13
N GLU A 73 -2.06 -9.73 0.21
CA GLU A 73 -1.28 -9.78 1.46
C GLU A 73 -1.91 -8.89 2.54
N LEU A 74 -2.40 -7.71 2.15
CA LEU A 74 -3.09 -6.80 3.05
C LEU A 74 -4.43 -7.38 3.54
N ALA A 75 -5.23 -7.96 2.63
CA ALA A 75 -6.48 -8.62 2.97
C ALA A 75 -6.23 -9.81 3.91
N GLN A 76 -5.24 -10.65 3.59
CA GLN A 76 -4.85 -11.78 4.43
C GLN A 76 -4.45 -11.34 5.83
N ARG A 77 -3.65 -10.27 5.97
CA ARG A 77 -3.31 -9.70 7.29
C ARG A 77 -4.56 -9.22 8.04
N CYS A 78 -5.49 -8.58 7.34
CA CYS A 78 -6.74 -8.13 7.94
C CYS A 78 -7.57 -9.31 8.48
N LEU A 79 -7.65 -10.39 7.73
CA LEU A 79 -8.37 -11.61 8.11
C LEU A 79 -7.69 -12.38 9.23
N GLN A 80 -6.36 -12.48 9.21
CA GLN A 80 -5.57 -13.12 10.25
C GLN A 80 -5.78 -12.46 11.62
N ILE A 81 -5.81 -11.12 11.69
CA ILE A 81 -6.08 -10.39 12.94
C ILE A 81 -7.48 -10.71 13.47
N ARG A 82 -8.43 -11.01 12.59
CA ARG A 82 -9.81 -11.42 12.93
C ARG A 82 -9.94 -12.91 13.24
N GLY A 83 -8.87 -13.69 13.10
CA GLY A 83 -8.90 -15.15 13.25
C GLY A 83 -9.59 -15.88 12.10
N ILE A 84 -9.79 -15.22 10.95
CA ILE A 84 -10.37 -15.82 9.74
C ILE A 84 -9.21 -16.41 8.93
N GLY A 85 -9.19 -17.73 8.82
CA GLY A 85 -8.08 -18.46 8.20
C GLY A 85 -8.15 -18.58 6.67
N ASP A 86 -9.31 -18.31 6.07
CA ASP A 86 -9.51 -18.44 4.63
C ASP A 86 -9.60 -17.06 3.95
N PRO A 87 -8.58 -16.67 3.16
CA PRO A 87 -8.60 -15.46 2.36
C PRO A 87 -9.36 -15.60 1.04
N ASP A 88 -9.84 -16.80 0.68
CA ASP A 88 -10.55 -17.02 -0.57
C ASP A 88 -11.91 -16.29 -0.57
N GLY A 89 -12.22 -15.63 -1.69
CA GLY A 89 -13.44 -14.83 -1.86
C GLY A 89 -13.42 -13.40 -1.27
N TRP A 90 -12.30 -12.95 -0.68
CA TRP A 90 -12.18 -11.56 -0.20
C TRP A 90 -11.65 -10.63 -1.28
N THR A 91 -12.10 -9.38 -1.25
CA THR A 91 -11.64 -8.36 -2.19
C THR A 91 -11.38 -7.07 -1.43
N LEU A 92 -10.27 -6.42 -1.76
CA LEU A 92 -9.97 -5.08 -1.26
C LEU A 92 -10.53 -4.05 -2.24
N SER A 93 -11.16 -3.01 -1.72
CA SER A 93 -11.54 -1.83 -2.50
C SER A 93 -11.01 -0.58 -1.82
N VAL A 94 -10.70 0.42 -2.63
CA VAL A 94 -10.41 1.78 -2.19
C VAL A 94 -11.60 2.63 -2.58
N GLU A 95 -12.26 3.21 -1.60
CA GLU A 95 -13.48 3.99 -1.77
C GLU A 95 -13.22 5.46 -1.42
N ASP A 96 -13.68 6.35 -2.29
CA ASP A 96 -13.80 7.79 -2.05
C ASP A 96 -15.30 8.17 -2.13
N GLU A 97 -15.66 9.39 -1.74
CA GLU A 97 -17.05 9.87 -1.75
C GLU A 97 -17.73 9.76 -3.13
N ARG A 98 -16.94 9.67 -4.20
CA ARG A 98 -17.42 9.73 -5.59
C ARG A 98 -17.22 8.44 -6.38
N PHE A 99 -16.33 7.55 -5.95
CA PHE A 99 -15.98 6.35 -6.71
C PHE A 99 -15.37 5.26 -5.81
N ALA A 100 -15.49 4.01 -6.25
CA ALA A 100 -14.86 2.86 -5.63
C ALA A 100 -13.98 2.15 -6.67
N ILE A 101 -12.72 1.89 -6.33
CA ILE A 101 -11.78 1.13 -7.14
C ILE A 101 -11.59 -0.23 -6.49
N PHE A 102 -11.96 -1.30 -7.20
CA PHE A 102 -11.73 -2.67 -6.75
C PHE A 102 -10.32 -3.11 -7.14
N ALA A 103 -9.57 -3.59 -6.16
CA ALA A 103 -8.20 -4.02 -6.31
C ALA A 103 -8.12 -5.53 -6.59
N PRO A 104 -7.58 -5.97 -7.73
CA PRO A 104 -7.21 -7.36 -7.94
C PRO A 104 -6.21 -7.84 -6.87
N GLY A 105 -6.33 -9.06 -6.35
CA GLY A 105 -5.43 -9.55 -5.28
C GLY A 105 -3.93 -9.47 -5.62
N ASN A 106 -3.58 -9.61 -6.90
CA ASN A 106 -2.20 -9.56 -7.40
C ASN A 106 -1.65 -8.15 -7.67
N CYS A 107 -2.43 -7.09 -7.44
CA CYS A 107 -1.97 -5.71 -7.62
C CYS A 107 -1.37 -5.14 -6.33
N TYR A 108 -0.47 -4.17 -6.48
CA TYR A 108 0.14 -3.49 -5.34
C TYR A 108 -0.83 -2.47 -4.75
N VAL A 109 -0.90 -2.42 -3.41
CA VAL A 109 -1.72 -1.47 -2.66
C VAL A 109 -1.46 -0.04 -3.14
N TYR A 110 -0.17 0.29 -3.34
CA TYR A 110 0.26 1.61 -3.78
C TYR A 110 -0.08 1.95 -5.23
N ASP A 111 -0.23 0.96 -6.12
CA ASP A 111 -0.66 1.24 -7.50
C ASP A 111 -2.14 1.68 -7.51
N ILE A 112 -2.98 1.08 -6.66
CA ILE A 112 -4.39 1.51 -6.52
C ILE A 112 -4.46 2.90 -5.86
N LEU A 113 -3.64 3.15 -4.84
CA LEU A 113 -3.58 4.47 -4.21
C LEU A 113 -3.09 5.53 -5.19
N ALA A 114 -2.10 5.22 -6.03
CA ALA A 114 -1.65 6.13 -7.10
C ALA A 114 -2.77 6.40 -8.10
N GLN A 115 -3.56 5.38 -8.46
CA GLN A 115 -4.72 5.54 -9.31
C GLN A 115 -5.79 6.44 -8.67
N MET A 116 -6.06 6.27 -7.38
CA MET A 116 -6.96 7.15 -6.62
C MET A 116 -6.43 8.59 -6.60
N GLU A 117 -5.15 8.79 -6.26
CA GLU A 117 -4.51 10.11 -6.27
C GLU A 117 -4.64 10.76 -7.64
N GLN A 118 -4.42 10.02 -8.73
CA GLN A 118 -4.56 10.50 -10.10
C GLN A 118 -6.00 10.88 -10.47
N GLN A 119 -6.99 10.14 -9.98
CA GLN A 119 -8.40 10.46 -10.20
C GLN A 119 -8.87 11.65 -9.35
N SER A 120 -8.27 11.86 -8.18
CA SER A 120 -8.52 13.04 -7.33
C SER A 120 -7.86 14.33 -7.86
N ILE A 121 -6.99 14.27 -8.88
CA ILE A 121 -6.37 15.47 -9.52
C ILE A 121 -7.42 16.41 -10.18
N GLY A 122 -8.69 15.99 -10.31
CA GLY A 122 -9.79 16.86 -10.70
C GLY A 122 -10.40 17.73 -9.58
N CYS A 123 -10.04 17.51 -8.31
CA CYS A 123 -10.62 18.24 -7.19
C CYS A 123 -9.56 19.13 -6.53
N LEU A 124 -9.55 20.40 -6.93
CA LEU A 124 -9.06 21.51 -6.11
C LEU A 124 -9.60 21.33 -4.69
N PHE A 125 -8.71 21.03 -3.74
CA PHE A 125 -9.04 21.03 -2.32
C PHE A 125 -9.44 22.47 -1.93
N PHE A 126 -10.74 22.75 -1.87
CA PHE A 126 -11.25 23.89 -1.13
C PHE A 126 -11.36 23.49 0.35
N VAL A 127 -10.57 24.16 1.18
CA VAL A 127 -10.72 24.14 2.64
C VAL A 127 -11.67 25.28 3.01
N HIS A 128 -12.72 24.99 3.78
CA HIS A 128 -13.46 25.99 4.54
C HIS A 128 -13.53 25.56 6.00
#